data_AF-A0A6G0X8T9-F1
#
_entry.id   AF-A0A6G0X8T9-F1
#
_cell.length_a   1.000
_cell.length_b   1.000
_cell.length_c   1.000
_cell.angle_alpha   90.00
_cell.angle_beta   90.00
_cell.angle_gamma   90.00
#
_symmetry.space_group_name_H-M   'P 1'
#
loop_
_entity.id
_entity.type
_entity.pdbx_description
1 polymer ?
#
loop_
_entity_poly.entity_id
_entity_poly.type
_entity_poly.pdbx_seq_one_letter_code
_entity_poly.pdbx_strand_id
1 'polypeptide(L)'
;MTFRMIAAGQGGAVAWHSQLGRFAVLSVDEVEVTRRARAASMVTDSPRKKLAFFGKSDDVAPTGPTLPHFFKHEVNLQPRALAIYDIALDNGMCTRVVEKLSSDQHVIAHVFSGPLLGVVRVALPEEKNKAPSTPTATSSTASTVEGTITGSSITRGESTTGMHTYLEFYDWDTVSSGAATISSALKKVGATFPGPFLVEWEKSNKFAVLVYPKKLTVVKRTQESGISLLHDIMTTRPVHSALWVHHTLFTATEDEIQCYFICGSRYFSFCVASTTCFHDSAMNVPLAEFPVAQRHPGGPLKLLGIFQEKLFICGLHQSIYSVDLKNEVLQFCMFVAQGLPKRALEFVPHISEELLDWLASFLEAFGFPADALQVQGMSLHLKISICIKHMLVHTLADLVSSLVTNSSEDSVDVLGASLTQRACAALCRGGQEAACLALFPLCMQSKKWNDGLYIAMIVNDKGLMAQALSLKKDVTHALCANKRNPDLEAQWNQQMDIYTTTHAIRPAQFTGNWK
;
A
#
# COMPACT_ATOMS: atom_id res chain seq x y z
N MET A 1 -7.70 -8.74 42.58
CA MET A 1 -7.13 -9.34 41.35
C MET A 1 -5.88 -10.11 41.74
N THR A 2 -5.89 -11.43 41.64
CA THR A 2 -4.71 -12.28 41.90
C THR A 2 -4.09 -12.68 40.57
N PHE A 3 -2.82 -12.35 40.35
CA PHE A 3 -2.09 -12.77 39.16
C PHE A 3 -1.88 -14.29 39.21
N ARG A 4 -2.25 -14.99 38.13
CA ARG A 4 -2.02 -16.44 37.99
C ARG A 4 -0.93 -16.67 36.96
N MET A 5 0.17 -17.26 37.39
CA MET A 5 1.24 -17.69 36.50
C MET A 5 0.78 -18.93 35.74
N ILE A 6 0.76 -18.86 34.41
CA ILE A 6 0.28 -19.93 33.51
C ILE A 6 1.41 -20.69 32.81
N ALA A 7 2.58 -20.07 32.67
CA ALA A 7 3.80 -20.66 32.13
C ALA A 7 5.01 -19.84 32.62
N ALA A 8 6.15 -20.50 32.83
CA ALA A 8 7.42 -19.86 33.19
C ALA A 8 8.57 -20.56 32.46
N GLY A 9 9.53 -19.80 31.95
CA GLY A 9 10.69 -20.32 31.24
C GLY A 9 11.60 -19.22 30.71
N GLN A 10 12.81 -19.59 30.30
CA GLN A 10 13.74 -18.67 29.65
C GLN A 10 13.31 -18.47 28.18
N GLY A 11 12.56 -17.41 27.92
CA GLY A 11 12.15 -17.01 26.58
C GLY A 11 12.90 -15.77 26.11
N GLY A 12 13.53 -15.83 24.94
CA GLY A 12 14.13 -14.68 24.26
C GLY A 12 13.12 -13.85 23.47
N ALA A 13 12.04 -14.47 22.98
CA ALA A 13 10.91 -13.78 22.34
C ALA A 13 9.63 -14.63 22.47
N VAL A 14 8.47 -13.97 22.42
CA VAL A 14 7.16 -14.64 22.45
C VAL A 14 6.29 -14.09 21.33
N ALA A 15 5.64 -14.99 20.59
CA ALA A 15 4.64 -14.66 19.60
C ALA A 15 3.28 -15.24 20.01
N TRP A 16 2.20 -14.49 19.80
CA TRP A 16 0.85 -14.88 20.19
C TRP A 16 -0.11 -14.86 18.99
N HIS A 17 -1.01 -15.83 18.92
CA HIS A 17 -2.10 -15.85 17.94
C HIS A 17 -3.32 -15.07 18.45
N SER A 18 -3.79 -14.09 17.68
CA SER A 18 -4.81 -13.14 18.12
C SER A 18 -6.15 -13.74 18.58
N GLN A 19 -6.48 -14.99 18.19
CA GLN A 19 -7.80 -15.58 18.46
C GLN A 19 -7.81 -17.04 18.98
N LEU A 20 -6.70 -17.79 18.89
CA LEU A 20 -6.72 -19.25 19.11
C LEU A 20 -6.30 -19.64 20.54
N GLY A 21 -5.92 -18.69 21.39
CA GLY A 21 -5.33 -19.02 22.69
C GLY A 21 -3.95 -19.69 22.58
N ARG A 22 -3.30 -19.61 21.41
CA ARG A 22 -2.03 -20.26 21.09
C ARG A 22 -0.87 -19.27 21.12
N PHE A 23 0.27 -19.69 21.63
CA PHE A 23 1.49 -18.88 21.62
C PHE A 23 2.75 -19.71 21.36
N ALA A 24 3.76 -19.05 20.82
CA ALA A 24 5.06 -19.63 20.56
C ALA A 24 6.12 -18.92 21.39
N VAL A 25 7.04 -19.68 21.98
CA VAL A 25 8.15 -19.17 22.77
C VAL A 25 9.45 -19.56 22.08
N LEU A 26 10.28 -18.56 21.83
CA LEU A 26 11.63 -18.75 21.32
C LEU A 26 12.58 -18.82 22.52
N SER A 27 13.25 -19.95 22.72
CA SER A 27 14.22 -20.17 23.79
C SER A 27 15.60 -20.53 23.24
N VAL A 28 16.65 -20.36 24.04
CA VAL A 28 17.98 -20.83 23.68
C VAL A 28 17.97 -22.36 23.63
N ASP A 29 18.56 -22.93 22.59
CA ASP A 29 18.72 -24.37 22.45
C ASP A 29 20.02 -24.82 23.13
N GLU A 30 19.96 -25.06 24.43
CA GLU A 30 21.12 -25.48 25.23
C GLU A 30 21.76 -26.78 24.73
N VAL A 31 20.98 -27.70 24.15
CA VAL A 31 21.48 -28.97 23.62
C VAL A 31 22.36 -28.72 22.40
N GLU A 32 21.92 -27.86 21.49
CA GLU A 32 22.68 -27.52 20.29
C GLU A 32 23.87 -26.59 20.62
N VAL A 33 23.72 -25.69 21.59
CA VAL A 33 24.85 -24.91 22.14
C VAL A 33 25.93 -25.85 22.68
N THR A 34 25.55 -26.84 23.49
CA THR A 34 26.49 -27.81 24.08
C THR A 34 27.10 -28.71 23.00
N ARG A 35 26.32 -29.10 21.97
CA ARG A 35 26.82 -29.87 20.82
C ARG A 35 27.86 -29.10 20.02
N ARG A 36 27.59 -27.83 19.72
CA ARG A 36 28.54 -26.94 19.01
C ARG A 36 29.78 -26.65 19.84
N ALA A 37 29.62 -26.44 21.15
CA ALA A 37 30.75 -26.28 22.07
C ALA A 37 31.64 -27.54 22.13
N ARG A 38 31.05 -28.74 22.15
CA ARG A 38 31.79 -30.01 22.08
C ARG A 38 32.48 -30.25 20.74
N ALA A 39 31.84 -29.85 19.64
CA ALA A 39 32.46 -29.91 18.32
C ALA A 39 33.65 -28.93 18.19
N ALA A 40 33.55 -27.73 18.78
CA ALA A 40 34.63 -26.75 18.83
C ALA A 40 35.78 -27.18 19.76
N SER A 41 35.51 -27.90 20.84
CA SER A 41 36.56 -28.40 21.76
C SER A 41 37.36 -29.58 21.21
N MET A 42 36.98 -30.15 20.05
CA MET A 42 37.69 -31.28 19.42
C MET A 42 38.80 -30.84 18.44
N VAL A 43 39.17 -29.54 18.42
CA VAL A 43 40.29 -29.05 17.62
C VAL A 43 41.41 -28.49 18.51
N THR A 44 42.53 -29.21 18.48
CA THR A 44 43.86 -28.94 19.06
C THR A 44 43.99 -28.96 20.59
N ASP A 45 44.36 -30.14 21.07
CA ASP A 45 45.04 -30.32 22.36
C ASP A 45 46.48 -29.76 22.24
N SER A 46 46.77 -28.61 22.84
CA SER A 46 48.14 -28.24 23.23
C SER A 46 48.14 -27.27 24.41
N PRO A 47 48.93 -27.52 25.48
CA PRO A 47 48.88 -26.72 26.70
C PRO A 47 49.94 -25.61 26.65
N ARG A 48 49.52 -24.34 26.66
CA ARG A 48 50.43 -23.24 27.06
C ARG A 48 49.76 -22.24 27.98
N LYS A 49 50.17 -22.31 29.26
CA LYS A 49 50.09 -21.26 30.28
C LYS A 49 50.53 -19.90 29.71
N LYS A 50 49.83 -18.82 30.05
CA LYS A 50 50.45 -17.51 30.36
C LYS A 50 49.50 -16.59 31.16
N LEU A 51 50.03 -16.12 32.29
CA LEU A 51 49.59 -14.99 33.12
C LEU A 51 49.75 -13.65 32.37
N ALA A 52 48.84 -12.69 32.62
CA ALA A 52 49.06 -11.24 32.85
C ALA A 52 47.69 -10.51 32.87
N PHE A 53 47.23 -9.94 33.99
CA PHE A 53 47.43 -8.58 34.54
C PHE A 53 46.56 -7.46 33.93
N PHE A 54 45.97 -6.67 34.84
CA PHE A 54 44.88 -5.68 34.70
C PHE A 54 45.08 -4.53 33.70
N GLY A 55 43.98 -4.09 33.08
CA GLY A 55 43.82 -2.76 32.47
C GLY A 55 42.35 -2.33 32.51
N LYS A 56 42.04 -1.27 33.29
CA LYS A 56 40.74 -0.60 33.31
C LYS A 56 40.58 0.27 32.06
N SER A 57 39.41 0.27 31.43
CA SER A 57 39.04 1.23 30.38
C SER A 57 37.91 2.13 30.87
N ASP A 58 38.17 3.44 30.83
CA ASP A 58 37.28 4.53 31.19
C ASP A 58 36.01 4.58 30.33
N ASP A 59 34.90 4.95 30.98
CA ASP A 59 33.60 5.23 30.37
C ASP A 59 33.65 6.50 29.50
N VAL A 60 33.40 6.34 28.20
CA VAL A 60 33.05 7.44 27.30
C VAL A 60 31.58 7.28 26.93
N ALA A 61 30.75 8.20 27.42
CA ALA A 61 29.32 8.26 27.09
C ALA A 61 29.13 8.62 25.60
N PRO A 62 28.38 7.82 24.81
CA PRO A 62 28.12 8.15 23.41
C PRO A 62 26.97 9.15 23.31
N THR A 63 27.29 10.38 22.91
CA THR A 63 26.34 11.37 22.38
C THR A 63 26.06 11.05 20.90
N GLY A 64 24.99 10.29 20.66
CA GLY A 64 24.53 9.93 19.31
C GLY A 64 23.06 9.47 19.32
N PRO A 65 22.37 9.48 18.16
CA PRO A 65 20.94 9.20 18.07
C PRO A 65 20.64 7.80 18.62
N THR A 66 19.66 7.74 19.52
CA THR A 66 19.34 6.52 20.28
C THR A 66 18.43 5.62 19.44
N LEU A 67 18.94 4.43 19.09
CA LEU A 67 18.15 3.40 18.42
C LEU A 67 16.90 3.04 19.27
N PRO A 68 15.76 2.71 18.62
CA PRO A 68 14.59 2.18 19.32
C PRO A 68 14.97 0.92 20.10
N HIS A 69 14.35 0.74 21.27
CA HIS A 69 14.69 -0.29 22.26
C HIS A 69 14.79 -1.74 21.73
N PHE A 70 14.24 -2.05 20.55
CA PHE A 70 14.23 -3.39 19.97
C PHE A 70 15.57 -3.87 19.39
N PHE A 71 16.48 -2.98 18.98
CA PHE A 71 17.80 -3.36 18.42
C PHE A 71 18.99 -2.90 19.29
N LYS A 72 18.74 -2.50 20.54
CA LYS A 72 19.83 -2.24 21.51
C LYS A 72 20.57 -3.52 21.91
N HIS A 73 20.01 -4.69 21.62
CA HIS A 73 20.64 -5.96 21.94
C HIS A 73 21.34 -6.51 20.69
N GLU A 74 22.62 -6.77 20.83
CA GLU A 74 23.40 -7.62 19.95
C GLU A 74 22.53 -8.83 19.55
N VAL A 75 22.45 -9.13 18.25
CA VAL A 75 21.72 -10.33 17.80
C VAL A 75 22.53 -11.51 18.30
N ASN A 76 22.16 -12.03 19.47
CA ASN A 76 22.79 -13.22 20.02
C ASN A 76 22.46 -14.40 19.08
N LEU A 77 23.46 -14.80 18.29
CA LEU A 77 23.42 -15.87 17.29
C LEU A 77 23.46 -17.28 17.90
N GLN A 78 23.27 -17.41 19.21
CA GLN A 78 23.06 -18.70 19.83
C GLN A 78 21.91 -19.46 19.13
N PRO A 79 22.05 -20.77 18.90
CA PRO A 79 20.98 -21.61 18.42
C PRO A 79 19.73 -21.41 19.28
N ARG A 80 18.60 -21.11 18.65
CA ARG A 80 17.31 -20.98 19.33
C ARG A 80 16.36 -22.04 18.81
N ALA A 81 15.50 -22.53 19.70
CA ALA A 81 14.42 -23.43 19.36
C ALA A 81 13.07 -22.78 19.65
N LEU A 82 12.08 -23.14 18.85
CA LEU A 82 10.72 -22.66 18.99
C LEU A 82 9.83 -23.74 19.60
N ALA A 83 9.12 -23.40 20.67
CA ALA A 83 8.09 -24.27 21.27
C ALA A 83 6.72 -23.63 21.11
N ILE A 84 5.67 -24.44 20.90
CA ILE A 84 4.29 -23.96 20.69
C ILE A 84 3.39 -24.51 21.79
N TYR A 85 2.58 -23.64 22.35
CA TYR A 85 1.71 -23.89 23.50
C TYR A 85 0.28 -23.46 23.20
N ASP A 86 -0.68 -24.23 23.72
CA ASP A 86 -2.11 -23.94 23.70
C ASP A 86 -2.61 -23.64 25.11
N ILE A 87 -3.36 -22.56 25.25
CA ILE A 87 -4.09 -22.22 26.46
C ILE A 87 -5.52 -22.70 26.29
N ALA A 88 -5.93 -23.65 27.14
CA ALA A 88 -7.31 -24.07 27.22
C ALA A 88 -8.16 -22.91 27.77
N LEU A 89 -9.11 -22.43 26.97
CA LEU A 89 -9.89 -21.21 27.24
C LEU A 89 -10.83 -21.34 28.44
N ASP A 90 -11.16 -22.57 28.83
CA ASP A 90 -12.07 -22.92 29.92
C ASP A 90 -11.40 -22.83 31.31
N ASN A 91 -10.16 -23.30 31.44
CA ASN A 91 -9.48 -23.45 32.73
C ASN A 91 -8.14 -22.67 32.83
N GLY A 92 -7.69 -22.07 31.72
CA GLY A 92 -6.45 -21.31 31.61
C GLY A 92 -5.18 -22.16 31.71
N MET A 93 -5.30 -23.48 31.57
CA MET A 93 -4.18 -24.40 31.61
C MET A 93 -3.41 -24.36 30.29
N CYS A 94 -2.09 -24.30 30.40
CA CYS A 94 -1.19 -24.30 29.27
C CYS A 94 -0.77 -25.75 28.95
N THR A 95 -0.98 -26.17 27.71
CA THR A 95 -0.52 -27.45 27.18
C THR A 95 0.52 -27.20 26.10
N ARG A 96 1.60 -27.98 26.12
CA ARG A 96 2.66 -27.85 25.12
C ARG A 96 2.32 -28.73 23.93
N VAL A 97 2.03 -28.10 22.79
CA VAL A 97 1.65 -28.77 21.53
C VAL A 97 2.90 -29.24 20.80
N VAL A 98 3.92 -28.40 20.78
CA VAL A 98 5.22 -28.71 20.17
C VAL A 98 6.33 -28.43 21.16
N GLU A 99 7.13 -29.44 21.43
CA GLU A 99 8.20 -29.36 22.41
C GLU A 99 9.38 -28.53 21.91
N LYS A 100 9.83 -28.77 20.69
CA LYS A 100 11.04 -28.14 20.16
C LYS A 100 11.10 -28.20 18.64
N LEU A 101 11.10 -27.06 17.99
CA LEU A 101 11.37 -26.91 16.57
C LEU A 101 12.70 -26.18 16.38
N SER A 102 13.68 -26.89 15.82
CA SER A 102 14.93 -26.30 15.35
C SER A 102 14.78 -25.84 13.90
N SER A 103 15.78 -25.09 13.44
CA SER A 103 15.91 -24.69 12.04
C SER A 103 17.12 -25.39 11.43
N ASP A 104 16.93 -25.95 10.24
CA ASP A 104 17.87 -26.91 9.63
C ASP A 104 19.16 -26.26 9.11
N GLN A 105 19.07 -25.02 8.62
CA GLN A 105 20.17 -24.31 7.96
C GLN A 105 20.44 -22.91 8.52
N HIS A 106 19.49 -22.33 9.25
CA HIS A 106 19.49 -20.91 9.59
C HIS A 106 19.19 -20.68 11.07
N VAL A 107 19.77 -19.67 11.69
CA VAL A 107 19.46 -19.37 13.10
C VAL A 107 18.14 -18.59 13.17
N ILE A 108 17.24 -18.97 14.08
CA ILE A 108 16.02 -18.21 14.33
C ILE A 108 16.38 -17.02 15.23
N ALA A 109 16.25 -15.79 14.71
CA ALA A 109 16.57 -14.58 15.45
C ALA A 109 15.38 -14.04 16.25
N HIS A 110 14.18 -14.11 15.69
CA HIS A 110 12.99 -13.50 16.30
C HIS A 110 11.70 -14.14 15.81
N VAL A 111 10.61 -13.91 16.55
CA VAL A 111 9.26 -14.31 16.17
C VAL A 111 8.28 -13.15 16.37
N PHE A 112 7.39 -12.93 15.40
CA PHE A 112 6.36 -11.89 15.44
C PHE A 112 4.98 -12.49 15.71
N SER A 113 4.22 -11.80 16.57
CA SER A 113 2.82 -12.12 16.86
C SER A 113 1.92 -11.78 15.68
N GLY A 114 0.77 -12.46 15.60
CA GLY A 114 -0.22 -12.19 14.57
C GLY A 114 -1.09 -13.40 14.23
N PRO A 115 -2.00 -13.22 13.27
CA PRO A 115 -2.85 -14.30 12.77
C PRO A 115 -2.09 -15.34 11.94
N LEU A 116 -0.81 -15.08 11.65
CA LEU A 116 0.18 -16.00 11.12
C LEU A 116 1.44 -15.84 11.97
N LEU A 117 2.17 -16.93 12.20
CA LEU A 117 3.40 -16.90 12.95
C LEU A 117 4.52 -16.37 12.05
N GLY A 118 5.03 -15.18 12.35
CA GLY A 118 6.20 -14.63 11.65
C GLY A 118 7.49 -15.16 12.26
N VAL A 119 8.30 -15.88 11.49
CA VAL A 119 9.61 -16.40 11.93
C VAL A 119 10.72 -15.67 11.18
N VAL A 120 11.59 -14.98 11.92
CA VAL A 120 12.76 -14.30 11.37
C VAL A 120 13.96 -15.23 11.45
N ARG A 121 14.55 -15.53 10.30
CA ARG A 121 15.72 -16.38 10.15
C ARG A 121 16.93 -15.57 9.71
N VAL A 122 18.11 -16.06 10.07
CA VAL A 122 19.41 -15.51 9.71
C VAL A 122 20.14 -16.52 8.83
N ALA A 123 20.42 -16.14 7.59
CA ALA A 123 21.37 -16.83 6.73
C ALA A 123 22.79 -16.42 7.09
N LEU A 124 23.60 -17.39 7.54
CA LEU A 124 25.03 -17.20 7.76
C LEU A 124 25.77 -17.29 6.41
N PRO A 125 26.91 -16.60 6.25
CA PRO A 125 27.72 -16.71 5.03
C PRO A 125 28.19 -18.15 4.84
N GLU A 126 28.01 -18.72 3.65
CA GLU A 126 28.61 -20.02 3.33
C GLU A 126 30.14 -19.91 3.34
N GLU A 127 30.83 -20.76 4.09
CA GLU A 127 32.28 -20.92 3.97
C GLU A 127 32.58 -21.45 2.55
N LYS A 128 33.16 -20.60 1.69
CA LYS A 128 33.71 -21.06 0.40
C LYS A 128 34.72 -22.16 0.67
N ASN A 129 34.42 -23.38 0.22
CA ASN A 129 35.33 -24.52 0.15
C ASN A 129 36.72 -24.07 -0.35
N LYS A 130 37.73 -24.09 0.53
CA LYS A 130 39.13 -23.85 0.16
C LYS A 130 39.64 -25.05 -0.65
N ALA A 131 39.91 -24.82 -1.93
CA ALA A 131 40.78 -25.69 -2.72
C ALA A 131 42.21 -25.69 -2.11
N PRO A 132 43.00 -26.77 -2.28
CA PRO A 132 44.26 -26.93 -1.55
C PRO A 132 45.36 -26.09 -2.22
N SER A 133 45.85 -25.07 -1.53
CA SER A 133 47.10 -24.40 -1.88
C SER A 133 48.04 -24.36 -0.67
N THR A 134 49.29 -24.75 -0.94
CA THR A 134 50.48 -24.92 -0.09
C THR A 134 50.75 -23.82 0.95
N PRO A 135 51.47 -24.15 2.04
CA PRO A 135 51.49 -23.37 3.28
C PRO A 135 52.50 -22.23 3.21
N THR A 136 52.04 -20.99 3.42
CA THR A 136 52.90 -19.89 3.82
C THR A 136 52.52 -19.49 5.24
N ALA A 137 53.49 -19.61 6.14
CA ALA A 137 53.32 -19.33 7.55
C ALA A 137 53.13 -17.83 7.79
N THR A 138 51.91 -17.46 8.17
CA THR A 138 51.65 -16.23 8.93
C THR A 138 50.67 -16.59 10.04
N SER A 139 51.17 -16.52 11.27
CA SER A 139 50.42 -16.77 12.49
C SER A 139 49.30 -15.76 12.67
N SER A 140 48.08 -16.14 12.30
CA SER A 140 46.86 -15.54 12.86
C SER A 140 46.31 -16.51 13.89
N THR A 141 46.42 -16.11 15.16
CA THR A 141 45.68 -16.70 16.27
C THR A 141 44.19 -16.77 15.91
N ALA A 142 43.67 -17.99 15.81
CA ALA A 142 42.23 -18.23 15.74
C ALA A 142 41.60 -17.82 17.07
N SER A 143 40.99 -16.64 17.10
CA SER A 143 40.04 -16.26 18.15
C SER A 143 38.65 -16.73 17.75
N THR A 144 38.09 -17.59 18.58
CA THR A 144 36.70 -18.05 18.64
C THR A 144 35.72 -16.92 18.32
N VAL A 145 34.89 -17.09 17.29
CA VAL A 145 33.84 -16.12 16.94
C VAL A 145 32.65 -16.33 17.89
N GLU A 146 32.79 -15.82 19.13
CA GLU A 146 31.65 -15.25 19.84
C GLU A 146 31.44 -13.85 19.26
N GLY A 147 30.78 -13.82 18.10
CA GLY A 147 30.49 -12.59 17.37
C GLY A 147 29.35 -11.82 18.03
N THR A 148 29.67 -11.09 19.08
CA THR A 148 28.79 -10.09 19.66
C THR A 148 28.83 -8.83 18.79
N ILE A 149 27.83 -8.65 17.92
CA ILE A 149 27.78 -7.51 16.98
C ILE A 149 26.95 -6.38 17.62
N THR A 150 27.62 -5.26 17.91
CA THR A 150 26.99 -4.01 18.36
C THR A 150 26.08 -3.43 17.27
N GLY A 151 24.92 -2.90 17.69
CA GLY A 151 23.79 -2.49 16.84
C GLY A 151 24.05 -1.38 15.80
N SER A 152 25.31 -0.94 15.63
CA SER A 152 25.74 0.01 14.59
C SER A 152 25.95 -0.64 13.21
N SER A 153 25.91 -1.97 13.07
CA SER A 153 26.10 -2.65 11.77
C SER A 153 24.81 -3.01 11.02
N ILE A 154 23.63 -2.75 11.59
CA ILE A 154 22.34 -3.07 10.94
C ILE A 154 21.82 -1.88 10.09
N THR A 155 22.50 -0.72 10.12
CA THR A 155 22.01 0.54 9.52
C THR A 155 22.59 0.88 8.15
N ARG A 156 23.47 0.07 7.56
CA ARG A 156 23.87 0.23 6.15
C ARG A 156 23.18 -0.83 5.30
N GLY A 157 22.45 -0.36 4.30
CA GLY A 157 21.99 -1.17 3.15
C GLY A 157 23.14 -1.65 2.25
N GLU A 158 24.34 -1.82 2.80
CA GLU A 158 25.48 -2.47 2.17
C GLU A 158 26.01 -3.49 3.17
N SER A 159 25.98 -4.75 2.72
CA SER A 159 26.51 -5.93 3.37
C SER A 159 27.85 -5.70 4.07
N THR A 160 27.83 -5.52 5.39
CA THR A 160 28.97 -5.91 6.21
C THR A 160 28.72 -7.34 6.70
N THR A 161 29.50 -8.26 6.13
CA THR A 161 29.62 -9.69 6.49
C THR A 161 28.49 -10.64 6.09
N GLY A 162 28.02 -10.63 4.83
CA GLY A 162 27.35 -11.78 4.18
C GLY A 162 26.12 -12.41 4.87
N MET A 163 25.60 -11.79 5.92
CA MET A 163 24.56 -12.33 6.77
C MET A 163 23.24 -11.63 6.43
N HIS A 164 22.25 -12.40 5.99
CA HIS A 164 20.96 -11.87 5.54
C HIS A 164 19.83 -12.35 6.44
N THR A 165 19.01 -11.42 6.91
CA THR A 165 17.78 -11.73 7.65
C THR A 165 16.60 -11.78 6.72
N TYR A 166 15.71 -12.75 6.94
CA TYR A 166 14.47 -12.88 6.18
C TYR A 166 13.33 -13.36 7.09
N LEU A 167 12.12 -12.98 6.70
CA LEU A 167 10.88 -13.27 7.39
C LEU A 167 10.04 -14.23 6.56
N GLU A 168 9.56 -15.27 7.22
CA GLU A 168 8.60 -16.22 6.68
C GLU A 168 7.38 -16.30 7.59
N PHE A 169 6.19 -16.40 6.98
CA PHE A 169 4.95 -16.59 7.72
C PHE A 169 4.53 -18.04 7.68
N TYR A 170 4.03 -18.54 8.81
CA TYR A 170 3.57 -19.91 8.99
C TYR A 170 2.15 -19.93 9.54
N ASP A 171 1.38 -20.94 9.12
CA ASP A 171 0.05 -21.19 9.68
C ASP A 171 0.17 -21.79 11.09
N TRP A 172 -0.70 -21.35 12.00
CA TRP A 172 -0.72 -21.83 13.37
C TRP A 172 -1.37 -23.20 13.49
N ASP A 173 -2.29 -23.56 12.59
CA ASP A 173 -3.14 -24.76 12.72
C ASP A 173 -2.52 -26.04 12.16
N THR A 174 -1.54 -25.92 11.28
CA THR A 174 -0.82 -27.07 10.75
C THR A 174 0.32 -27.42 11.69
N VAL A 175 0.06 -28.25 12.69
CA VAL A 175 1.13 -28.78 13.57
C VAL A 175 1.15 -30.30 13.44
N SER A 176 2.15 -30.84 12.74
CA SER A 176 2.35 -32.29 12.67
C SER A 176 3.05 -32.81 13.94
N SER A 177 2.42 -33.75 14.64
CA SER A 177 3.01 -34.39 15.83
C SER A 177 4.30 -35.13 15.47
N GLY A 178 5.38 -34.90 16.24
CA GLY A 178 6.69 -35.56 16.05
C GLY A 178 7.66 -34.87 15.09
N ALA A 179 7.30 -33.73 14.50
CA ALA A 179 8.23 -32.96 13.66
C ALA A 179 9.33 -32.27 14.49
N ALA A 180 10.58 -32.38 14.04
CA ALA A 180 11.75 -31.79 14.70
C ALA A 180 12.10 -30.40 14.18
N THR A 181 11.56 -29.99 13.02
CA THR A 181 11.99 -28.80 12.29
C THR A 181 10.80 -27.92 11.94
N ILE A 182 10.98 -26.59 11.91
CA ILE A 182 9.87 -25.66 11.61
C ILE A 182 9.21 -25.97 10.26
N SER A 183 10.02 -26.26 9.24
CA SER A 183 9.53 -26.47 7.87
C SER A 183 8.79 -27.80 7.70
N SER A 184 9.04 -28.78 8.58
CA SER A 184 8.28 -30.04 8.61
C SER A 184 7.04 -29.94 9.50
N ALA A 185 7.10 -29.14 10.56
CA ALA A 185 6.03 -28.99 11.53
C ALA A 185 4.92 -28.06 11.07
N LEU A 186 5.26 -26.94 10.41
CA LEU A 186 4.36 -25.85 10.08
C LEU A 186 4.31 -25.60 8.56
N LYS A 187 3.11 -25.28 8.05
CA LYS A 187 2.91 -24.91 6.65
C LYS A 187 3.28 -23.43 6.45
N LYS A 188 4.27 -23.19 5.58
CA LYS A 188 4.63 -21.84 5.13
C LYS A 188 3.50 -21.21 4.32
N VAL A 189 3.25 -19.91 4.55
CA VAL A 189 2.20 -19.12 3.90
C VAL A 189 2.83 -17.95 3.15
N GLY A 190 2.67 -17.96 1.82
CA GLY A 190 3.12 -16.86 0.95
C GLY A 190 4.63 -16.79 0.74
N ALA A 191 5.09 -15.63 0.28
CA ALA A 191 6.49 -15.37 -0.07
C ALA A 191 7.37 -15.12 1.16
N THR A 192 8.69 -15.25 0.97
CA THR A 192 9.69 -14.81 1.94
C THR A 192 9.93 -13.31 1.77
N PHE A 193 9.96 -12.57 2.88
CA PHE A 193 10.27 -11.14 2.90
C PHE A 193 11.66 -10.89 3.50
N PRO A 194 12.32 -9.76 3.22
CA PRO A 194 13.47 -9.33 4.01
C PRO A 194 13.09 -9.20 5.49
N GLY A 195 14.04 -9.36 6.42
CA GLY A 195 13.74 -9.29 7.85
C GLY A 195 13.33 -7.87 8.28
N PRO A 196 12.06 -7.63 8.70
CA PRO A 196 11.63 -6.32 9.14
C PRO A 196 11.98 -6.08 10.61
N PHE A 197 11.93 -4.81 11.00
CA PHE A 197 12.11 -4.37 12.39
C PHE A 197 10.85 -4.51 13.23
N LEU A 198 9.70 -4.29 12.60
CA LEU A 198 8.39 -4.35 13.24
C LEU A 198 7.40 -4.96 12.26
N VAL A 199 6.52 -5.82 12.78
CA VAL A 199 5.36 -6.32 12.07
C VAL A 199 4.14 -5.98 12.91
N GLU A 200 3.24 -5.20 12.35
CA GLU A 200 1.99 -4.81 13.01
C GLU A 200 0.80 -5.25 12.15
N TRP A 201 -0.07 -6.06 12.74
CA TRP A 201 -1.28 -6.58 12.10
C TRP A 201 -2.49 -5.71 12.42
N GLU A 202 -3.34 -5.53 11.43
CA GLU A 202 -4.63 -4.91 11.65
C GLU A 202 -5.55 -5.86 12.45
N LYS A 203 -6.44 -5.31 13.28
CA LYS A 203 -7.43 -6.08 14.06
C LYS A 203 -8.29 -7.06 13.24
N SER A 204 -8.55 -6.76 11.96
CA SER A 204 -9.31 -7.65 11.08
C SER A 204 -8.48 -8.83 10.57
N ASN A 205 -7.17 -8.85 10.84
CA ASN A 205 -6.20 -9.84 10.38
C ASN A 205 -6.04 -9.91 8.84
N LYS A 206 -6.59 -8.92 8.10
CA LYS A 206 -6.50 -8.85 6.63
C LYS A 206 -5.26 -8.12 6.14
N PHE A 207 -4.80 -7.11 6.86
CA PHE A 207 -3.63 -6.31 6.47
C PHE A 207 -2.55 -6.38 7.54
N ALA A 208 -1.30 -6.29 7.11
CA ALA A 208 -0.15 -6.08 7.97
C ALA A 208 0.80 -5.06 7.37
N VAL A 209 1.54 -4.37 8.23
CA VAL A 209 2.66 -3.53 7.83
C VAL A 209 3.96 -4.15 8.32
N LEU A 210 4.93 -4.24 7.41
CA LEU A 210 6.30 -4.65 7.67
C LEU A 210 7.18 -3.39 7.62
N VAL A 211 7.85 -3.07 8.73
CA VAL A 211 8.65 -1.85 8.85
C VAL A 211 10.12 -2.15 8.63
N TYR A 212 10.76 -1.38 7.75
CA TYR A 212 12.18 -1.45 7.43
C TYR A 212 12.83 -0.07 7.67
N PRO A 213 14.17 0.07 7.61
CA PRO A 213 14.83 1.33 7.95
C PRO A 213 14.38 2.54 7.12
N LYS A 214 14.05 2.33 5.84
CA LYS A 214 13.70 3.39 4.88
C LYS A 214 12.44 3.08 4.07
N LYS A 215 11.68 2.07 4.49
CA LYS A 215 10.45 1.69 3.79
C LYS A 215 9.46 1.00 4.71
N LEU A 216 8.18 1.11 4.37
CA LEU A 216 7.08 0.35 4.93
C LEU A 216 6.50 -0.50 3.81
N THR A 217 6.36 -1.79 4.05
CA THR A 217 5.71 -2.70 3.11
C THR A 217 4.38 -3.13 3.70
N VAL A 218 3.30 -2.82 3.00
CA VAL A 218 1.95 -3.23 3.38
C VAL A 218 1.59 -4.48 2.61
N VAL A 219 1.19 -5.51 3.36
CA VAL A 219 0.79 -6.80 2.80
C VAL A 219 -0.66 -7.09 3.13
N LYS A 220 -1.33 -7.79 2.21
CA LYS A 220 -2.70 -8.26 2.35
C LYS A 220 -2.69 -9.78 2.46
N ARG A 221 -3.41 -10.31 3.45
CA ARG A 221 -3.68 -11.75 3.59
C ARG A 221 -4.94 -12.10 2.81
N THR A 222 -4.83 -13.05 1.90
CA THR A 222 -5.96 -13.66 1.19
C THR A 222 -6.17 -15.09 1.69
N GLN A 223 -7.41 -15.57 1.74
CA GLN A 223 -7.73 -16.93 2.23
C GLN A 223 -7.18 -18.04 1.31
N GLU A 224 -7.10 -17.79 0.00
CA GLU A 224 -6.73 -18.80 -1.00
C GLU A 224 -5.25 -18.75 -1.44
N SER A 225 -4.66 -17.56 -1.53
CA SER A 225 -3.37 -17.33 -2.20
C SER A 225 -2.20 -16.95 -1.26
N GLY A 226 -2.40 -17.02 0.05
CA GLY A 226 -1.41 -16.58 1.03
C GLY A 226 -1.28 -15.06 1.12
N ILE A 227 -0.10 -14.57 1.50
CA ILE A 227 0.20 -13.14 1.69
C ILE A 227 0.65 -12.52 0.36
N SER A 228 0.02 -11.42 -0.05
CA SER A 228 0.38 -10.63 -1.24
C SER A 228 0.87 -9.24 -0.85
N LEU A 229 1.88 -8.74 -1.56
CA LEU A 229 2.34 -7.35 -1.47
C LEU A 229 1.25 -6.40 -2.00
N LEU A 230 0.95 -5.34 -1.26
CA LEU A 230 -0.01 -4.31 -1.66
C LEU A 230 0.69 -2.97 -1.98
N HIS A 231 1.52 -2.48 -1.06
CA HIS A 231 2.25 -1.23 -1.24
C HIS A 231 3.65 -1.29 -0.66
N ASP A 232 4.56 -0.58 -1.30
CA ASP A 232 5.85 -0.18 -0.73
C ASP A 232 5.88 1.34 -0.61
N ILE A 233 5.94 1.83 0.62
CA ILE A 233 5.94 3.25 0.96
C ILE A 233 7.35 3.61 1.42
N MET A 234 8.03 4.51 0.72
CA MET A 234 9.37 4.95 1.12
C MET A 234 9.27 5.92 2.28
N THR A 235 10.14 5.75 3.28
CA THR A 235 10.22 6.64 4.43
C THR A 235 11.57 7.34 4.43
N THR A 236 11.55 8.65 4.66
CA THR A 236 12.75 9.48 4.76
C THR A 236 13.55 9.16 6.03
N ARG A 237 12.83 8.81 7.11
CA ARG A 237 13.37 8.46 8.42
C ARG A 237 12.85 7.10 8.90
N PRO A 238 13.58 6.44 9.83
CA PRO A 238 13.17 5.17 10.37
C PRO A 238 11.89 5.32 11.19
N VAL A 239 10.93 4.43 10.93
CA VAL A 239 9.69 4.35 11.71
C VAL A 239 9.97 3.52 12.96
N HIS A 240 9.67 4.11 14.13
CA HIS A 240 9.89 3.48 15.43
C HIS A 240 8.65 2.79 15.98
N SER A 241 7.47 3.25 15.58
CA SER A 241 6.19 2.73 16.03
C SER A 241 5.19 2.76 14.89
N ALA A 242 4.41 1.69 14.77
CA ALA A 242 3.26 1.60 13.88
C ALA A 242 2.05 1.15 14.68
N LEU A 243 0.85 1.61 14.29
CA LEU A 243 -0.40 1.25 14.95
C LEU A 243 -1.54 1.24 13.94
N TRP A 244 -2.26 0.12 13.88
CA TRP A 244 -3.50 0.02 13.11
C TRP A 244 -4.71 0.37 13.97
N VAL A 245 -5.49 1.35 13.55
CA VAL A 245 -6.77 1.68 14.16
C VAL A 245 -7.81 1.92 13.07
N HIS A 246 -8.90 1.15 13.10
CA HIS A 246 -10.05 1.35 12.22
C HIS A 246 -9.66 1.46 10.73
N HIS A 247 -8.89 0.51 10.21
CA HIS A 247 -8.38 0.51 8.81
C HIS A 247 -7.49 1.69 8.43
N THR A 248 -7.01 2.45 9.42
CA THR A 248 -6.05 3.54 9.27
C THR A 248 -4.73 3.15 9.93
N LEU A 249 -3.62 3.30 9.19
CA LEU A 249 -2.28 3.02 9.70
C LEU A 249 -1.64 4.31 10.19
N PHE A 250 -1.26 4.35 11.46
CA PHE A 250 -0.45 5.44 12.02
C PHE A 250 0.99 4.99 12.15
N THR A 251 1.93 5.85 11.80
CA THR A 251 3.37 5.61 12.00
C THR A 251 4.02 6.80 12.66
N ALA A 252 4.95 6.54 13.57
CA ALA A 252 5.75 7.56 14.24
C ALA A 252 7.24 7.39 13.90
N THR A 253 7.84 8.52 13.53
CA THR A 253 9.29 8.71 13.42
C THR A 253 9.75 9.59 14.59
N GLU A 254 11.03 10.01 14.62
CA GLU A 254 11.54 10.88 15.71
C GLU A 254 10.98 12.31 15.66
N ASP A 255 10.35 12.69 14.55
CA ASP A 255 9.92 14.05 14.31
C ASP A 255 8.60 14.21 13.56
N GLU A 256 8.06 13.14 12.98
CA GLU A 256 6.78 13.14 12.29
C GLU A 256 5.89 11.96 12.71
N ILE A 257 4.59 12.25 12.82
CA ILE A 257 3.51 11.26 12.90
C ILE A 257 2.70 11.37 11.63
N GLN A 258 2.66 10.28 10.87
CA GLN A 258 1.93 10.16 9.61
C GLN A 258 0.77 9.19 9.78
N CYS A 259 -0.36 9.47 9.13
CA CYS A 259 -1.46 8.52 8.97
C CYS A 259 -1.58 8.12 7.49
N TYR A 260 -1.94 6.86 7.24
CA TYR A 260 -2.12 6.29 5.92
C TYR A 260 -3.48 5.61 5.80
N PHE A 261 -4.16 5.91 4.70
CA PHE A 261 -5.41 5.30 4.28
C PHE A 261 -5.13 4.44 3.05
N ILE A 262 -5.34 3.13 3.17
CA ILE A 262 -4.89 2.16 2.18
C ILE A 262 -6.07 1.64 1.36
N CYS A 263 -6.02 1.77 0.04
CA CYS A 263 -7.12 1.38 -0.85
C CYS A 263 -6.63 0.74 -2.16
N GLY A 264 -6.74 -0.60 -2.26
CA GLY A 264 -6.44 -1.32 -3.49
C GLY A 264 -5.04 -1.00 -4.04
N SER A 265 -4.96 -0.22 -5.12
CA SER A 265 -3.72 0.19 -5.78
C SER A 265 -3.18 1.56 -5.36
N ARG A 266 -3.88 2.30 -4.49
CA ARG A 266 -3.50 3.64 -4.03
C ARG A 266 -3.46 3.71 -2.50
N TYR A 267 -2.71 4.67 -1.99
CA TYR A 267 -2.80 5.07 -0.59
C TYR A 267 -2.84 6.61 -0.51
N PHE A 268 -3.47 7.11 0.54
CA PHE A 268 -3.48 8.52 0.89
C PHE A 268 -2.77 8.69 2.22
N SER A 269 -2.09 9.81 2.42
CA SER A 269 -1.33 10.07 3.64
C SER A 269 -1.49 11.50 4.13
N PHE A 270 -1.56 11.68 5.44
CA PHE A 270 -1.52 12.99 6.07
C PHE A 270 -0.49 13.06 7.19
N CYS A 271 0.20 14.19 7.28
CA CYS A 271 1.07 14.51 8.39
C CYS A 271 0.22 15.03 9.54
N VAL A 272 0.07 14.23 10.58
CA VAL A 272 -0.76 14.55 11.76
C VAL A 272 0.02 15.41 12.75
N ALA A 273 1.32 15.16 12.90
CA ALA A 273 2.20 16.00 13.70
C ALA A 273 3.62 16.03 13.15
N SER A 274 4.29 17.18 13.27
CA SER A 274 5.69 17.37 12.84
C SER A 274 6.44 18.34 13.77
N THR A 275 7.78 18.20 13.87
CA THR A 275 8.63 19.14 14.60
C THR A 275 8.95 20.41 13.81
N THR A 276 8.82 20.37 12.48
CA THR A 276 9.17 21.50 11.59
C THR A 276 7.96 22.32 11.18
N CYS A 277 6.76 21.81 11.42
CA CYS A 277 5.51 22.49 11.10
C CYS A 277 5.03 23.28 12.32
N PHE A 278 5.30 24.58 12.36
CA PHE A 278 4.75 25.49 13.36
C PHE A 278 3.64 26.29 12.71
N HIS A 279 2.39 25.99 13.05
CA HIS A 279 1.30 26.92 12.80
C HIS A 279 0.87 27.51 14.13
N ASP A 280 1.22 28.78 14.33
CA ASP A 280 0.57 29.61 15.33
C ASP A 280 -0.78 30.03 14.77
N SER A 281 -1.81 29.96 15.61
CA SER A 281 -3.15 30.53 15.40
C SER A 281 -4.05 29.77 14.41
N ALA A 282 -5.07 29.12 14.99
CA ALA A 282 -6.33 28.86 14.32
C ALA A 282 -6.92 30.18 13.82
N MET A 283 -6.78 30.46 12.53
CA MET A 283 -7.72 31.34 11.86
C MET A 283 -9.08 30.67 11.94
N ASN A 284 -10.11 31.42 12.33
CA ASN A 284 -11.48 30.95 12.41
C ASN A 284 -12.02 30.78 10.98
N VAL A 285 -11.53 29.76 10.27
CA VAL A 285 -12.03 29.39 8.95
C VAL A 285 -13.35 28.64 9.20
N PRO A 286 -14.47 29.10 8.61
CA PRO A 286 -15.78 28.51 8.89
C PRO A 286 -15.94 27.10 8.30
N LEU A 287 -15.08 26.72 7.35
CA LEU A 287 -15.08 25.42 6.69
C LEU A 287 -13.75 24.71 6.94
N ALA A 288 -13.80 23.39 7.10
CA ALA A 288 -12.63 22.57 7.30
C ALA A 288 -11.80 22.44 6.02
N GLU A 289 -10.49 22.63 6.16
CA GLU A 289 -9.48 22.36 5.13
C GLU A 289 -8.71 21.06 5.45
N PHE A 290 -7.71 20.73 4.62
CA PHE A 290 -6.83 19.59 4.87
C PHE A 290 -6.18 19.68 6.27
N PRO A 291 -5.96 18.52 6.93
CA PRO A 291 -5.37 18.52 8.26
C PRO A 291 -3.96 19.11 8.23
N VAL A 292 -3.76 20.16 9.02
CA VAL A 292 -2.43 20.76 9.25
C VAL A 292 -1.73 20.00 10.37
N ALA A 293 -0.45 19.73 10.18
CA ALA A 293 0.35 19.02 11.16
C ALA A 293 0.44 19.78 12.48
N GLN A 294 0.12 19.10 13.58
CA GLN A 294 0.28 19.60 14.94
C GLN A 294 1.73 19.54 15.41
N ARG A 295 2.03 20.23 16.52
CA ARG A 295 3.37 20.23 17.10
C ARG A 295 3.76 18.83 17.60
N HIS A 296 4.84 18.29 17.07
CA HIS A 296 5.43 17.05 17.54
C HIS A 296 6.24 17.28 18.84
N PRO A 297 6.13 16.40 19.85
CA PRO A 297 6.85 16.55 21.13
C PRO A 297 8.37 16.33 21.04
N GLY A 298 8.84 15.73 19.94
CA GLY A 298 10.25 15.50 19.64
C GLY A 298 10.80 14.19 20.18
N GLY A 299 11.73 13.59 19.45
CA GLY A 299 12.37 12.32 19.79
C GLY A 299 11.51 11.11 19.46
N PRO A 300 12.01 9.88 19.73
CA PRO A 300 11.31 8.65 19.41
C PRO A 300 10.04 8.49 20.25
N LEU A 301 8.93 8.21 19.58
CA LEU A 301 7.61 8.04 20.19
C LEU A 301 7.06 6.63 20.00
N LYS A 302 6.29 6.17 20.98
CA LYS A 302 5.49 4.95 20.90
C LYS A 302 4.01 5.30 20.81
N LEU A 303 3.34 4.81 19.77
CA LEU A 303 1.89 4.95 19.60
C LEU A 303 1.18 3.99 20.56
N LEU A 304 0.20 4.49 21.32
CA LEU A 304 -0.53 3.69 22.31
C LEU A 304 -1.91 3.27 21.83
N GLY A 305 -2.68 4.20 21.27
CA GLY A 305 -4.08 3.95 20.93
C GLY A 305 -4.83 5.24 20.61
N ILE A 306 -6.04 5.09 20.08
CA ILE A 306 -6.96 6.21 19.85
C ILE A 306 -8.13 6.08 20.82
N PHE A 307 -8.47 7.17 21.49
CA PHE A 307 -9.64 7.26 22.35
C PHE A 307 -10.25 8.66 22.24
N GLN A 308 -11.58 8.73 22.05
CA GLN A 308 -12.32 9.99 21.89
C GLN A 308 -11.65 10.96 20.90
N GLU A 309 -11.37 10.48 19.67
CA GLU A 309 -10.76 11.27 18.59
C GLU A 309 -9.37 11.85 18.93
N LYS A 310 -8.67 11.26 19.90
CA LYS A 310 -7.29 11.62 20.24
C LYS A 310 -6.37 10.43 20.11
N LEU A 311 -5.25 10.63 19.43
CA LEU A 311 -4.17 9.67 19.38
C LEU A 311 -3.26 9.87 20.59
N PHE A 312 -3.16 8.87 21.44
CA PHE A 312 -2.28 8.87 22.60
C PHE A 312 -0.91 8.29 22.22
N ILE A 313 0.12 9.01 22.63
CA ILE A 313 1.52 8.71 22.33
C ILE A 313 2.37 8.80 23.60
N CYS A 314 3.38 7.95 23.71
CA CYS A 314 4.32 7.91 24.83
C CYS A 314 5.71 8.33 24.36
N GLY A 315 6.32 9.30 25.04
CA GLY A 315 7.70 9.74 24.80
C GLY A 315 8.73 9.04 25.69
N LEU A 316 10.00 9.43 25.53
CA LEU A 316 11.14 8.84 26.23
C LEU A 316 11.12 8.98 27.76
N HIS A 317 10.45 9.99 28.31
CA HIS A 317 10.45 10.30 29.75
C HIS A 317 9.15 9.89 30.46
N GLN A 318 8.49 8.83 29.96
CA GLN A 318 7.17 8.39 30.46
C GLN A 318 6.09 9.49 30.38
N SER A 319 6.33 10.51 29.55
CA SER A 319 5.36 11.54 29.22
C SER A 319 4.36 11.00 28.22
N ILE A 320 3.08 11.17 28.50
CA ILE A 320 1.98 10.83 27.60
C ILE A 320 1.51 12.13 26.96
N TYR A 321 1.50 12.18 25.64
CA TYR A 321 0.93 13.28 24.88
C TYR A 321 -0.31 12.80 24.13
N SER A 322 -1.17 13.73 23.76
CA SER A 322 -2.33 13.49 22.91
C SER A 322 -2.25 14.37 21.68
N VAL A 323 -2.55 13.80 20.52
CA VAL A 323 -2.70 14.53 19.26
C VAL A 323 -4.16 14.48 18.86
N ASP A 324 -4.78 15.64 18.65
CA ASP A 324 -6.20 15.73 18.33
C ASP A 324 -6.45 15.30 16.88
N LEU A 325 -7.44 14.45 16.64
CA LEU A 325 -7.82 13.99 15.30
C LEU A 325 -9.13 14.62 14.83
N LYS A 326 -9.54 15.74 15.45
CA LYS A 326 -10.86 16.38 15.25
C LYS A 326 -11.09 16.99 13.86
N ASN A 327 -10.06 17.10 13.03
CA ASN A 327 -10.20 17.65 11.69
C ASN A 327 -11.24 16.83 10.89
N GLU A 328 -12.23 17.51 10.32
CA GLU A 328 -13.38 16.86 9.69
C GLU A 328 -13.02 16.12 8.41
N VAL A 329 -12.03 16.59 7.65
CA VAL A 329 -11.50 15.86 6.47
C VAL A 329 -10.85 14.55 6.92
N LEU A 330 -10.09 14.58 8.03
CA LEU A 330 -9.50 13.37 8.59
C LEU A 330 -10.59 12.41 9.11
N GLN A 331 -11.60 12.91 9.83
CA GLN A 331 -12.73 12.10 10.30
C GLN A 331 -13.50 11.48 9.14
N PHE A 332 -13.79 12.25 8.09
CA PHE A 332 -14.36 11.76 6.84
C PHE A 332 -13.56 10.56 6.30
N CYS A 333 -12.24 10.72 6.15
CA CYS A 333 -11.37 9.65 5.64
C CYS A 333 -11.40 8.41 6.55
N MET A 334 -11.41 8.59 7.86
CA MET A 334 -11.49 7.50 8.83
C MET A 334 -12.83 6.75 8.76
N PHE A 335 -13.96 7.43 8.58
CA PHE A 335 -15.26 6.79 8.40
C PHE A 335 -15.37 6.03 7.08
N VAL A 336 -14.84 6.59 6.00
CA VAL A 336 -14.78 5.91 4.70
C VAL A 336 -13.90 4.65 4.77
N ALA A 337 -12.72 4.74 5.39
CA ALA A 337 -11.82 3.59 5.57
C ALA A 337 -12.46 2.47 6.42
N GLN A 338 -13.33 2.82 7.36
CA GLN A 338 -14.14 1.88 8.14
C GLN A 338 -15.27 1.21 7.35
N GLY A 339 -15.57 1.69 6.14
CA GLY A 339 -16.71 1.24 5.35
C GLY A 339 -18.04 1.88 5.76
N LEU A 340 -18.01 3.07 6.35
CA LEU A 340 -19.19 3.84 6.75
C LEU A 340 -19.33 5.15 5.94
N PRO A 341 -19.50 5.08 4.60
CA PRO A 341 -19.52 6.27 3.73
C PRO A 341 -20.68 7.21 4.05
N LYS A 342 -21.85 6.70 4.46
CA LYS A 342 -23.01 7.53 4.80
C LYS A 342 -22.76 8.48 5.97
N ARG A 343 -22.02 8.03 6.99
CA ARG A 343 -21.59 8.89 8.10
C ARG A 343 -20.54 9.89 7.66
N ALA A 344 -19.66 9.50 6.74
CA ALA A 344 -18.68 10.42 6.18
C ALA A 344 -19.37 11.58 5.44
N LEU A 345 -20.45 11.32 4.70
CA LEU A 345 -21.20 12.36 3.97
C LEU A 345 -21.80 13.44 4.88
N GLU A 346 -22.04 13.16 6.17
CA GLU A 346 -22.51 14.15 7.15
C GLU A 346 -21.50 15.30 7.38
N PHE A 347 -20.21 15.05 7.13
CA PHE A 347 -19.15 16.06 7.27
C PHE A 347 -19.00 16.95 6.04
N VAL A 348 -19.47 16.51 4.86
CA VAL A 348 -19.29 17.23 3.59
C VAL A 348 -19.75 18.70 3.64
N PRO A 349 -20.91 19.07 4.24
CA PRO A 349 -21.36 20.46 4.30
C PRO A 349 -20.44 21.40 5.09
N HIS A 350 -19.55 20.84 5.92
CA HIS A 350 -18.65 21.60 6.78
C HIS A 350 -17.23 21.70 6.19
N ILE A 351 -16.96 21.04 5.06
CA ILE A 351 -15.65 21.03 4.39
C ILE A 351 -15.62 22.05 3.24
N SER A 352 -14.46 22.64 2.98
CA SER A 352 -14.24 23.60 1.89
C SER A 352 -14.64 23.03 0.52
N GLU A 353 -15.29 23.86 -0.31
CA GLU A 353 -15.75 23.50 -1.66
C GLU A 353 -14.61 23.04 -2.58
N GLU A 354 -13.40 23.56 -2.38
CA GLU A 354 -12.21 23.18 -3.15
C GLU A 354 -11.81 21.71 -2.96
N LEU A 355 -12.23 21.09 -1.85
CA LEU A 355 -11.88 19.72 -1.50
C LEU A 355 -12.92 18.69 -1.95
N LEU A 356 -14.09 19.12 -2.44
CA LEU A 356 -15.20 18.22 -2.75
C LEU A 356 -14.85 17.19 -3.84
N ASP A 357 -14.13 17.62 -4.88
CA ASP A 357 -13.64 16.72 -5.93
C ASP A 357 -12.65 15.69 -5.38
N TRP A 358 -11.82 16.10 -4.41
CA TRP A 358 -10.88 15.21 -3.75
C TRP A 358 -11.61 14.20 -2.86
N LEU A 359 -12.61 14.63 -2.07
CA LEU A 359 -13.42 13.75 -1.21
C LEU A 359 -14.17 12.68 -2.02
N ALA A 360 -14.74 13.07 -3.15
CA ALA A 360 -15.43 12.13 -4.03
C ALA A 360 -14.45 11.14 -4.68
N SER A 361 -13.28 11.60 -5.11
CA SER A 361 -12.21 10.73 -5.60
C SER A 361 -11.72 9.74 -4.53
N PHE A 362 -11.70 10.17 -3.26
CA PHE A 362 -11.38 9.33 -2.12
C PHE A 362 -12.44 8.24 -1.91
N LEU A 363 -13.73 8.60 -1.88
CA LEU A 363 -14.85 7.63 -1.80
C LEU A 363 -14.80 6.60 -2.94
N GLU A 364 -14.57 7.06 -4.17
CA GLU A 364 -14.41 6.20 -5.34
C GLU A 364 -13.23 5.23 -5.18
N ALA A 365 -12.08 5.71 -4.69
CA ALA A 365 -10.90 4.88 -4.47
C ALA A 365 -11.12 3.77 -3.44
N PHE A 366 -11.95 4.02 -2.43
CA PHE A 366 -12.36 3.03 -1.42
C PHE A 366 -13.50 2.11 -1.88
N GLY A 367 -14.00 2.27 -3.11
CA GLY A 367 -15.00 1.39 -3.71
C GLY A 367 -16.44 1.83 -3.44
N PHE A 368 -16.69 3.11 -3.12
CA PHE A 368 -18.02 3.67 -2.90
C PHE A 368 -18.43 4.68 -3.98
N PRO A 369 -18.53 4.28 -5.27
CA PRO A 369 -18.81 5.21 -6.36
C PRO A 369 -20.22 5.82 -6.31
N ALA A 370 -21.21 5.08 -5.81
CA ALA A 370 -22.58 5.58 -5.67
C ALA A 370 -22.69 6.67 -4.59
N ASP A 371 -21.94 6.54 -3.49
CA ASP A 371 -21.88 7.54 -2.42
C ASP A 371 -21.02 8.74 -2.85
N ALA A 372 -19.96 8.53 -3.65
CA ALA A 372 -19.17 9.61 -4.24
C ALA A 372 -20.04 10.58 -5.07
N LEU A 373 -21.03 10.07 -5.80
CA LEU A 373 -21.96 10.90 -6.58
C LEU A 373 -22.94 11.72 -5.72
N GLN A 374 -23.11 11.39 -4.43
CA GLN A 374 -23.97 12.14 -3.50
C GLN A 374 -23.28 13.39 -2.95
N VAL A 375 -21.96 13.56 -3.17
CA VAL A 375 -21.22 14.76 -2.78
C VAL A 375 -21.75 15.96 -3.58
N GLN A 376 -22.48 16.83 -2.88
CA GLN A 376 -23.02 18.07 -3.45
C GLN A 376 -21.87 19.04 -3.74
N GLY A 377 -21.91 19.74 -4.88
CA GLY A 377 -20.86 20.69 -5.28
C GLY A 377 -19.68 20.10 -6.06
N MET A 378 -19.59 18.77 -6.22
CA MET A 378 -18.55 18.14 -7.08
C MET A 378 -18.68 18.57 -8.56
N SER A 379 -17.53 18.74 -9.22
CA SER A 379 -17.42 19.10 -10.63
C SER A 379 -18.10 18.07 -11.54
N LEU A 380 -18.73 18.59 -12.61
CA LEU A 380 -19.41 17.75 -13.60
C LEU A 380 -18.44 16.78 -14.29
N HIS A 381 -17.20 17.21 -14.51
CA HIS A 381 -16.14 16.41 -15.13
C HIS A 381 -15.84 15.15 -14.30
N LEU A 382 -15.69 15.29 -12.98
CA LEU A 382 -15.41 14.17 -12.10
C LEU A 382 -16.63 13.25 -11.96
N LYS A 383 -17.84 13.80 -11.80
CA LYS A 383 -19.11 13.01 -11.80
C LYS A 383 -19.19 12.06 -12.98
N ILE A 384 -18.99 12.58 -14.18
CA ILE A 384 -19.08 11.79 -15.42
C ILE A 384 -17.93 10.78 -15.50
N SER A 385 -16.73 11.14 -15.07
CA SER A 385 -15.58 10.22 -15.04
C SER A 385 -15.84 9.02 -14.11
N ILE A 386 -16.42 9.24 -12.92
CA ILE A 386 -16.83 8.18 -11.99
C ILE A 386 -17.90 7.29 -12.65
N CYS A 387 -18.93 7.88 -13.27
CA CYS A 387 -19.98 7.13 -13.95
C CYS A 387 -19.44 6.25 -15.09
N ILE A 388 -18.51 6.76 -15.91
CA ILE A 388 -17.87 6.01 -16.99
C ILE A 388 -17.07 4.84 -16.42
N LYS A 389 -16.25 5.08 -15.39
CA LYS A 389 -15.37 4.06 -14.81
C LYS A 389 -16.14 2.91 -14.17
N HIS A 390 -17.26 3.21 -13.53
CA HIS A 390 -18.08 2.24 -12.80
C HIS A 390 -19.34 1.78 -13.57
N MET A 391 -19.47 2.15 -14.86
CA MET A 391 -20.61 1.79 -15.72
C MET A 391 -21.98 2.16 -15.11
N LEU A 392 -22.08 3.36 -14.51
CA LEU A 392 -23.34 3.88 -13.95
C LEU A 392 -24.17 4.56 -15.05
N VAL A 393 -24.74 3.74 -15.93
CA VAL A 393 -25.31 4.18 -17.23
C VAL A 393 -26.51 5.13 -17.06
N HIS A 394 -27.40 4.88 -16.09
CA HIS A 394 -28.58 5.72 -15.88
C HIS A 394 -28.21 7.13 -15.44
N THR A 395 -27.39 7.24 -14.39
CA THR A 395 -26.91 8.55 -13.90
C THR A 395 -26.05 9.26 -14.95
N LEU A 396 -25.30 8.50 -15.75
CA LEU A 396 -24.56 9.08 -16.87
C LEU A 396 -25.52 9.74 -17.87
N ALA A 397 -26.58 9.04 -18.30
CA ALA A 397 -27.53 9.54 -19.30
C ALA A 397 -28.16 10.88 -18.89
N ASP A 398 -28.48 11.05 -17.61
CA ASP A 398 -29.05 12.29 -17.07
C ASP A 398 -28.04 13.46 -17.12
N LEU A 399 -26.74 13.17 -16.98
CA LEU A 399 -25.68 14.17 -16.87
C LEU A 399 -25.04 14.56 -18.21
N VAL A 400 -25.08 13.69 -19.24
CA VAL A 400 -24.33 13.94 -20.50
C VAL A 400 -24.88 15.16 -21.26
N SER A 401 -26.19 15.41 -21.21
CA SER A 401 -26.78 16.60 -21.83
C SER A 401 -26.17 17.89 -21.26
N SER A 402 -26.01 17.95 -19.93
CA SER A 402 -25.36 19.08 -19.25
C SER A 402 -23.87 19.20 -19.59
N LEU A 403 -23.19 18.08 -19.87
CA LEU A 403 -21.79 18.12 -20.32
C LEU A 403 -21.66 18.79 -21.68
N VAL A 404 -22.51 18.39 -22.63
CA VAL A 404 -22.51 18.97 -23.99
C VAL A 404 -22.92 20.44 -23.96
N THR A 405 -23.79 20.87 -23.04
CA THR A 405 -24.13 22.31 -22.95
C THR A 405 -23.03 23.13 -22.30
N ASN A 406 -22.31 22.58 -21.31
CA ASN A 406 -21.31 23.33 -20.54
C ASN A 406 -19.91 23.33 -21.17
N SER A 407 -19.58 22.40 -22.06
CA SER A 407 -18.31 22.48 -22.78
C SER A 407 -18.35 23.59 -23.83
N SER A 408 -17.32 24.43 -23.89
CA SER A 408 -17.25 25.54 -24.87
C SER A 408 -16.66 25.10 -26.21
N GLU A 409 -15.83 24.06 -26.22
CA GLU A 409 -15.05 23.62 -27.37
C GLU A 409 -15.50 22.25 -27.89
N ASP A 410 -15.30 22.03 -29.19
CA ASP A 410 -15.43 20.72 -29.83
C ASP A 410 -14.20 19.86 -29.52
N SER A 411 -14.35 18.55 -29.61
CA SER A 411 -13.21 17.63 -29.47
C SER A 411 -12.20 17.84 -30.59
N VAL A 412 -10.91 17.66 -30.29
CA VAL A 412 -9.81 17.83 -31.26
C VAL A 412 -9.95 16.82 -32.42
N ASP A 413 -10.34 15.58 -32.10
CA ASP A 413 -10.49 14.49 -33.04
C ASP A 413 -11.74 13.64 -32.74
N VAL A 414 -11.92 12.56 -33.50
CA VAL A 414 -13.04 11.61 -33.40
C VAL A 414 -12.53 10.26 -32.84
N LEU A 415 -11.41 10.25 -32.11
CA LEU A 415 -10.74 9.02 -31.67
C LEU A 415 -11.26 8.49 -30.33
N GLY A 416 -12.18 9.20 -29.67
CA GLY A 416 -12.77 8.77 -28.41
C GLY A 416 -12.00 9.20 -27.16
N ALA A 417 -11.09 10.17 -27.27
CA ALA A 417 -10.27 10.63 -26.14
C ALA A 417 -11.03 11.60 -25.22
N SER A 418 -11.92 12.43 -25.78
CA SER A 418 -12.61 13.47 -25.02
C SER A 418 -13.60 12.88 -24.00
N LEU A 419 -13.92 13.65 -22.96
CA LEU A 419 -14.88 13.20 -21.95
C LEU A 419 -16.26 12.94 -22.56
N THR A 420 -16.72 13.80 -23.47
CA THR A 420 -18.00 13.66 -24.19
C THR A 420 -18.04 12.37 -24.99
N GLN A 421 -16.99 12.07 -25.75
CA GLN A 421 -16.91 10.86 -26.55
C GLN A 421 -16.83 9.60 -25.69
N ARG A 422 -16.03 9.62 -24.61
CA ARG A 422 -15.97 8.53 -23.63
C ARG A 422 -17.32 8.28 -22.95
N ALA A 423 -18.06 9.33 -22.63
CA ALA A 423 -19.41 9.23 -22.08
C ALA A 423 -20.37 8.57 -23.06
N CYS A 424 -20.37 9.01 -24.33
CA CYS A 424 -21.20 8.38 -25.38
C CYS A 424 -20.84 6.90 -25.60
N ALA A 425 -19.55 6.58 -25.57
CA ALA A 425 -19.09 5.20 -25.69
C ALA A 425 -19.49 4.31 -24.50
N ALA A 426 -19.53 4.86 -23.29
CA ALA A 426 -20.00 4.15 -22.11
C ALA A 426 -21.51 3.92 -22.16
N LEU A 427 -22.29 4.92 -22.61
CA LEU A 427 -23.74 4.80 -22.80
C LEU A 427 -24.12 3.74 -23.84
N CYS A 428 -23.46 3.74 -25.00
CA CYS A 428 -23.69 2.72 -26.04
C CYS A 428 -23.31 1.32 -25.53
N ARG A 429 -22.16 1.18 -24.85
CA ARG A 429 -21.78 -0.09 -24.18
C ARG A 429 -22.78 -0.55 -23.13
N GLY A 430 -23.46 0.39 -22.48
CA GLY A 430 -24.50 0.16 -21.49
C GLY A 430 -25.91 -0.08 -22.09
N GLY A 431 -26.06 -0.11 -23.41
CA GLY A 431 -27.35 -0.32 -24.08
C GLY A 431 -28.28 0.90 -24.09
N GLN A 432 -27.79 2.10 -23.77
CA GLN A 432 -28.55 3.36 -23.77
C GLN A 432 -28.28 4.18 -25.04
N GLU A 433 -28.41 3.57 -26.22
CA GLU A 433 -28.16 4.21 -27.52
C GLU A 433 -29.10 5.40 -27.78
N ALA A 434 -30.35 5.32 -27.30
CA ALA A 434 -31.32 6.40 -27.42
C ALA A 434 -30.86 7.70 -26.73
N ALA A 435 -30.22 7.58 -25.56
CA ALA A 435 -29.65 8.72 -24.86
C ALA A 435 -28.49 9.35 -25.64
N CYS A 436 -27.65 8.54 -26.30
CA CYS A 436 -26.61 9.04 -27.20
C CYS A 436 -27.17 9.75 -28.43
N LEU A 437 -28.19 9.19 -29.07
CA LEU A 437 -28.84 9.80 -30.23
C LEU A 437 -29.47 11.15 -29.89
N ALA A 438 -30.01 11.31 -28.68
CA ALA A 438 -30.56 12.59 -28.22
C ALA A 438 -29.51 13.70 -28.11
N LEU A 439 -28.21 13.36 -27.97
CA LEU A 439 -27.13 14.34 -27.89
C LEU A 439 -26.70 14.87 -29.26
N PHE A 440 -26.93 14.10 -30.33
CA PHE A 440 -26.54 14.50 -31.69
C PHE A 440 -27.05 15.89 -32.10
N PRO A 441 -28.35 16.22 -31.97
CA PRO A 441 -28.84 17.56 -32.32
C PRO A 441 -28.23 18.66 -31.44
N LEU A 442 -27.95 18.39 -30.17
CA LEU A 442 -27.29 19.34 -29.26
C LEU A 442 -25.86 19.64 -29.72
N CYS A 443 -25.09 18.62 -30.09
CA CYS A 443 -23.74 18.79 -30.64
C CYS A 443 -23.76 19.62 -31.93
N MET A 444 -24.70 19.36 -32.85
CA MET A 444 -24.82 20.11 -34.10
C MET A 444 -25.17 21.59 -33.86
N GLN A 445 -26.09 21.89 -32.93
CA GLN A 445 -26.44 23.27 -32.57
C GLN A 445 -25.27 24.02 -31.95
N SER A 446 -24.49 23.35 -31.10
CA SER A 446 -23.29 23.93 -30.47
C SER A 446 -22.06 23.95 -31.37
N LYS A 447 -22.18 23.60 -32.67
CA LYS A 447 -21.06 23.50 -33.64
C LYS A 447 -19.94 22.53 -33.22
N LYS A 448 -20.30 21.47 -32.49
CA LYS A 448 -19.40 20.40 -32.05
C LYS A 448 -19.47 19.23 -33.02
N TRP A 449 -18.81 19.41 -34.16
CA TRP A 449 -18.91 18.51 -35.30
C TRP A 449 -18.21 17.17 -35.03
N ASN A 450 -17.05 17.19 -34.38
CA ASN A 450 -16.28 15.98 -34.10
C ASN A 450 -17.00 15.11 -33.06
N ASP A 451 -17.59 15.71 -32.02
CA ASP A 451 -18.43 14.98 -31.07
C ASP A 451 -19.69 14.38 -31.71
N GLY A 452 -20.38 15.15 -32.55
CA GLY A 452 -21.55 14.64 -33.28
C GLY A 452 -21.22 13.53 -34.27
N LEU A 453 -20.09 13.65 -34.98
CA LEU A 453 -19.60 12.61 -35.88
C LEU A 453 -19.25 11.33 -35.10
N TYR A 454 -18.61 11.46 -33.94
CA TYR A 454 -18.33 10.33 -33.06
C TYR A 454 -19.62 9.60 -32.63
N ILE A 455 -20.65 10.35 -32.24
CA ILE A 455 -21.96 9.79 -31.86
C ILE A 455 -22.56 9.00 -33.03
N ALA A 456 -22.54 9.57 -34.24
CA ALA A 456 -23.06 8.88 -35.41
C ALA A 456 -22.27 7.59 -35.72
N MET A 457 -20.94 7.63 -35.57
CA MET A 457 -20.07 6.47 -35.76
C MET A 457 -20.34 5.37 -34.74
N ILE A 458 -20.53 5.69 -33.47
CA ILE A 458 -20.69 4.67 -32.42
C ILE A 458 -22.07 4.00 -32.46
N VAL A 459 -23.10 4.72 -32.91
CA VAL A 459 -24.45 4.16 -33.16
C VAL A 459 -24.54 3.49 -34.54
N ASN A 460 -23.50 3.62 -35.37
CA ASN A 460 -23.42 3.06 -36.72
C ASN A 460 -24.55 3.56 -37.67
N ASP A 461 -25.01 4.80 -37.49
CA ASP A 461 -26.02 5.43 -38.36
C ASP A 461 -25.35 6.24 -39.48
N LYS A 462 -25.36 5.67 -40.69
CA LYS A 462 -24.77 6.28 -41.89
C LYS A 462 -25.46 7.58 -42.31
N GLY A 463 -26.75 7.75 -41.99
CA GLY A 463 -27.49 8.97 -42.28
C GLY A 463 -27.00 10.14 -41.42
N LEU A 464 -26.88 9.91 -40.12
CA LEU A 464 -26.36 10.91 -39.17
C LEU A 464 -24.89 11.25 -39.44
N MET A 465 -24.07 10.27 -39.84
CA MET A 465 -22.67 10.52 -40.22
C MET A 465 -22.59 11.49 -41.41
N ALA A 466 -23.40 11.25 -42.45
CA ALA A 466 -23.44 12.12 -43.62
C ALA A 466 -23.96 13.52 -43.28
N GLN A 467 -24.93 13.65 -42.37
CA GLN A 467 -25.44 14.93 -41.89
C GLN A 467 -24.36 15.73 -41.14
N ALA A 468 -23.63 15.11 -40.22
CA ALA A 468 -22.56 15.77 -39.47
C ALA A 468 -21.40 16.24 -40.38
N LEU A 469 -20.99 15.39 -41.35
CA LEU A 469 -19.94 15.72 -42.31
C LEU A 469 -20.35 16.85 -43.28
N SER A 470 -21.60 16.84 -43.73
CA SER A 470 -22.15 17.93 -44.55
C SER A 470 -22.12 19.27 -43.81
N LEU A 471 -22.54 19.29 -42.53
CA LEU A 471 -22.52 20.50 -41.72
C LEU A 471 -21.10 21.00 -41.40
N LYS A 472 -20.13 20.07 -41.28
CA LYS A 472 -18.69 20.37 -41.18
C LYS A 472 -18.10 20.91 -42.50
N LYS A 473 -18.87 20.93 -43.59
CA LYS A 473 -18.47 21.27 -44.97
C LYS A 473 -17.51 20.27 -45.63
N ASP A 474 -17.46 19.04 -45.12
CA ASP A 474 -16.66 17.97 -45.71
C ASP A 474 -17.53 17.06 -46.58
N VAL A 475 -17.92 17.59 -47.74
CA VAL A 475 -18.86 16.96 -48.66
C VAL A 475 -18.28 15.66 -49.25
N THR A 476 -16.94 15.58 -49.39
CA THR A 476 -16.25 14.37 -49.87
C THR A 476 -16.59 13.15 -49.01
N HIS A 477 -16.34 13.27 -47.71
CA HIS A 477 -16.51 12.18 -46.76
C HIS A 477 -17.99 11.94 -46.46
N ALA A 478 -18.84 12.98 -46.48
CA ALA A 478 -20.29 12.83 -46.32
C ALA A 478 -20.90 11.92 -47.39
N LEU A 479 -20.43 12.07 -48.63
CA LEU A 479 -20.93 11.36 -49.80
C LEU A 479 -20.38 9.92 -49.86
N CYS A 480 -19.15 9.70 -49.37
CA CYS A 480 -18.63 8.36 -49.10
C CYS A 480 -19.41 7.63 -47.98
N ALA A 481 -19.84 8.34 -46.94
CA ALA A 481 -20.62 7.77 -45.84
C ALA A 481 -22.05 7.39 -46.27
N ASN A 482 -22.68 8.19 -47.13
CA ASN A 482 -24.01 7.90 -47.69
C ASN A 482 -24.04 8.07 -49.22
N LYS A 483 -23.64 7.01 -49.92
CA LYS A 483 -23.53 6.93 -51.39
C LYS A 483 -24.87 7.04 -52.16
N ARG A 484 -26.01 7.24 -51.48
CA ARG A 484 -27.35 7.26 -52.11
C ARG A 484 -28.16 8.52 -51.78
N ASN A 485 -27.49 9.59 -51.33
CA ASN A 485 -28.17 10.83 -50.99
C ASN A 485 -28.10 11.84 -52.17
N PRO A 486 -29.21 12.03 -52.93
CA PRO A 486 -29.21 12.88 -54.13
C PRO A 486 -28.91 14.36 -53.82
N ASP A 487 -29.20 14.83 -52.62
CA ASP A 487 -28.95 16.22 -52.23
C ASP A 487 -27.45 16.48 -52.00
N LEU A 488 -26.73 15.49 -51.44
CA LEU A 488 -25.28 15.56 -51.27
C LEU A 488 -24.55 15.46 -52.62
N GLU A 489 -25.06 14.65 -53.54
CA GLU A 489 -24.55 14.56 -54.92
C GLU A 489 -24.70 15.89 -55.66
N ALA A 490 -25.83 16.56 -55.52
CA ALA A 490 -26.06 17.89 -56.09
C ALA A 490 -25.10 18.94 -55.50
N GLN A 491 -24.92 18.96 -54.17
CA GLN A 491 -23.97 19.87 -53.50
C GLN A 491 -22.51 19.63 -53.92
N TRP A 492 -22.10 18.37 -54.03
CA TRP A 492 -20.77 18.00 -54.51
C TRP A 492 -20.54 18.44 -55.95
N ASN A 493 -21.48 18.12 -56.85
CA ASN A 493 -21.36 18.50 -58.26
C ASN A 493 -21.35 20.02 -58.43
N GLN A 494 -22.13 20.76 -57.63
CA GLN A 494 -22.07 22.22 -57.60
C GLN A 494 -20.70 22.74 -57.13
N GLN A 495 -20.08 22.15 -56.10
CA GLN A 495 -18.72 22.52 -55.67
C GLN A 495 -17.67 22.21 -56.75
N MET A 496 -17.78 21.06 -57.41
CA MET A 496 -16.86 20.67 -58.49
C MET A 496 -17.02 21.56 -59.72
N ASP A 497 -18.24 22.00 -60.05
CA ASP A 497 -18.48 22.93 -61.14
C ASP A 497 -17.86 24.31 -60.85
N ILE A 498 -17.99 24.82 -59.61
CA ILE A 498 -17.32 26.05 -59.17
C ILE A 498 -15.79 25.91 -59.26
N TYR A 499 -15.24 24.78 -58.80
CA TYR A 499 -13.80 24.51 -58.89
C TYR A 499 -13.32 24.47 -60.34
N THR A 500 -14.11 23.84 -61.22
CA THR A 500 -13.85 23.77 -62.66
C THR A 500 -13.80 25.16 -63.29
N THR A 501 -14.75 26.04 -62.95
CA THR A 501 -14.76 27.43 -63.45
C THR A 501 -13.60 28.26 -62.91
N THR A 502 -13.07 27.94 -61.72
CA THR A 502 -12.01 28.72 -61.06
C THR A 502 -10.60 28.29 -61.46
N HIS A 503 -10.40 27.01 -61.78
CA HIS A 503 -9.06 26.43 -62.01
C HIS A 503 -8.90 25.77 -63.38
N ALA A 504 -9.91 25.83 -64.25
CA ALA A 504 -9.91 25.28 -65.62
C ALA A 504 -9.58 23.77 -65.73
N ILE A 505 -9.58 23.06 -64.62
CA ILE A 505 -9.42 21.60 -64.53
C ILE A 505 -10.80 21.04 -64.21
N ARG A 506 -11.32 20.12 -65.03
CA ARG A 506 -12.57 19.38 -64.75
C ARG A 506 -12.27 18.19 -63.84
N PRO A 507 -12.65 18.21 -62.55
CA PRO A 507 -12.62 17.02 -61.72
C PRO A 507 -13.72 16.05 -62.18
N ALA A 508 -13.60 14.77 -61.87
CA ALA A 508 -14.64 13.78 -62.18
C ALA A 508 -15.95 14.12 -61.45
N GLN A 509 -17.03 14.35 -62.20
CA GLN A 509 -18.38 14.51 -61.64
C GLN A 509 -18.86 13.20 -61.01
N PHE A 510 -19.57 13.29 -59.88
CA PHE A 510 -20.01 12.12 -59.14
C PHE A 510 -21.21 11.47 -59.84
N THR A 511 -21.05 10.20 -60.27
CA THR A 511 -22.07 9.42 -61.01
C THR A 511 -22.50 8.15 -60.25
N GLY A 512 -22.36 8.14 -58.93
CA GLY A 512 -22.94 7.08 -58.07
C GLY A 512 -22.10 5.83 -57.85
N ASN A 513 -20.91 5.68 -58.46
CA ASN A 513 -20.09 4.47 -58.32
C ASN A 513 -18.59 4.77 -58.13
N TRP A 514 -18.13 4.80 -56.88
CA TRP A 514 -16.72 4.50 -56.59
C TRP A 514 -16.59 2.98 -56.43
N LYS A 515 -15.89 2.34 -57.39
CA LYS A 515 -15.43 0.95 -57.27
C LYS A 515 -14.31 0.86 -56.26
#